data_AF-A0A1C5ED60-F1
#
_entry.id   AF-A0A1C5ED60-F1
#
_cell.length_a   1.000
_cell.length_b   1.000
_cell.length_c   1.000
_cell.angle_alpha   90.00
_cell.angle_beta   90.00
_cell.angle_gamma   90.00
#
_symmetry.space_group_name_H-M   'P 1'
#
loop_
_entity.id
_entity.type
_entity.pdbx_description
1 polymer ?
#
loop_
_entity_poly.entity_id
_entity_poly.type
_entity_poly.pdbx_seq_one_letter_code
_entity_poly.pdbx_strand_id
1 'polypeptide(L)'
;MHRRIIAPGALAAASLLLAIPASAASYSPGAPGIGDPYYPYYGNGGYDVSHYGLRLRYQPQTDELQGTATIKARTTQDLSSFDLDFLLDVSEVRVNGVKASFTHAEQHELVITPKRPLAKGTPITVEVRYGGVPSTKSAYGFTTWHRTPDGAVAADEPESAWWWFPSNDHPSDKATYDVSVSVPKGTQAISNGALRSVSSKRGWTEYSWRQDRPQATYLATLAIGRFDITTSRSGRGVPVINAYSADLGANDAAARASVERTGEIVDWLSNYFGPYPFATAGGYVPNTTTGYALETQTRVYYSPKQFAKGANPSVVVHELAHQWYGDDVSLKGWKDIWLNEGFATYAQWLWSEHEGQGTTRQLADQVYSSHPADDPFWKVAPGDPGPDDQFDDAVYDRGAAAIQALRDTVGDHAFFRILKGWPKAHAYGNASVADFEKYAEQISGKPLAGLFDAWLYQPVKPAASAARGFAAAGTPLAQPKSWKAVEAAHGGPNR
;
A
#
# COMPACT_ATOMS: atom_id res chain seq x y z
N MET A 1 -66.51 2.23 -75.41
CA MET A 1 -66.72 2.01 -73.97
C MET A 1 -65.42 2.29 -73.22
N HIS A 2 -65.57 2.78 -71.99
CA HIS A 2 -64.67 3.54 -71.13
C HIS A 2 -63.18 3.14 -70.94
N ARG A 3 -62.35 4.21 -70.86
CA ARG A 3 -61.25 4.50 -69.88
C ARG A 3 -60.05 3.53 -69.80
N ARG A 4 -58.80 3.92 -69.54
CA ARG A 4 -58.11 5.18 -69.21
C ARG A 4 -56.60 4.95 -69.44
N ILE A 5 -55.90 6.00 -69.86
CA ILE A 5 -54.44 6.14 -69.97
C ILE A 5 -53.81 6.17 -68.58
N ILE A 6 -52.66 5.50 -68.37
CA ILE A 6 -51.71 5.82 -67.31
C ILE A 6 -50.29 5.79 -67.90
N ALA A 7 -49.63 6.96 -67.86
CA ALA A 7 -48.21 7.16 -68.13
C ALA A 7 -47.37 6.88 -66.87
N PRO A 8 -46.11 6.43 -66.99
CA PRO A 8 -45.23 6.28 -65.84
C PRO A 8 -44.55 7.63 -65.51
N GLY A 9 -44.81 8.14 -64.31
CA GLY A 9 -44.13 9.31 -63.75
C GLY A 9 -42.82 8.93 -63.08
N ALA A 10 -41.74 9.60 -63.47
CA ALA A 10 -40.44 9.55 -62.80
C ALA A 10 -40.47 10.37 -61.50
N LEU A 11 -40.08 9.75 -60.38
CA LEU A 11 -39.84 10.42 -59.10
C LEU A 11 -38.32 10.36 -58.82
N ALA A 12 -37.65 11.49 -58.99
CA ALA A 12 -36.28 11.69 -58.56
C ALA A 12 -36.28 11.92 -57.04
N ALA A 13 -35.72 10.97 -56.29
CA ALA A 13 -35.46 11.13 -54.86
C ALA A 13 -34.15 11.90 -54.67
N ALA A 14 -34.24 13.15 -54.21
CA ALA A 14 -33.09 13.93 -53.76
C ALA A 14 -32.66 13.41 -52.38
N SER A 15 -31.56 12.66 -52.33
CA SER A 15 -30.90 12.28 -51.08
C SER A 15 -30.16 13.48 -50.49
N LEU A 16 -30.80 14.18 -49.55
CA LEU A 16 -30.13 15.10 -48.64
C LEU A 16 -29.22 14.29 -47.71
N LEU A 17 -27.93 14.22 -48.05
CA LEU A 17 -26.88 13.81 -47.13
C LEU A 17 -26.79 14.86 -46.02
N LEU A 18 -27.47 14.60 -44.90
CA LEU A 18 -27.20 15.29 -43.64
C LEU A 18 -25.76 14.93 -43.24
N ALA A 19 -24.85 15.88 -43.45
CA ALA A 19 -23.54 15.84 -42.82
C ALA A 19 -23.78 15.85 -41.30
N ILE A 20 -23.61 14.69 -40.67
CA ILE A 20 -23.51 14.59 -39.21
C ILE A 20 -22.25 15.40 -38.85
N PRO A 21 -22.36 16.51 -38.09
CA PRO A 21 -21.16 17.18 -37.61
C PRO A 21 -20.40 16.14 -36.78
N ALA A 22 -19.11 15.96 -37.07
CA ALA A 22 -18.23 15.14 -36.26
C ALA A 22 -18.48 15.49 -34.78
N SER A 23 -18.98 14.54 -34.00
CA SER A 23 -19.33 14.74 -32.59
C SER A 23 -18.16 15.42 -31.90
N ALA A 24 -18.38 16.62 -31.37
CA ALA A 24 -17.51 17.17 -30.35
C ALA A 24 -17.36 16.09 -29.28
N ALA A 25 -16.13 15.66 -28.99
CA ALA A 25 -15.88 14.68 -27.93
C ALA A 25 -16.60 15.18 -26.66
N SER A 26 -17.61 14.44 -26.22
CA SER A 26 -18.41 14.83 -25.07
C SER A 26 -17.57 14.58 -23.82
N TYR A 27 -17.12 15.65 -23.18
CA TYR A 27 -16.52 15.58 -21.84
C TYR A 27 -17.49 14.86 -20.89
N SER A 28 -16.99 13.88 -20.13
CA SER A 28 -17.77 13.08 -19.20
C SER A 28 -17.17 13.11 -17.80
N PRO A 29 -17.94 12.80 -16.75
CA PRO A 29 -17.38 12.62 -15.41
C PRO A 29 -16.27 11.55 -15.38
N GLY A 30 -15.32 11.72 -14.47
CA GLY A 30 -14.46 10.65 -13.95
C GLY A 30 -15.28 9.48 -13.42
N ALA A 31 -14.65 8.31 -13.33
CA ALA A 31 -15.26 7.21 -12.59
C ALA A 31 -15.03 7.45 -11.08
N PRO A 32 -16.03 7.26 -10.21
CA PRO A 32 -15.95 7.48 -8.75
C PRO A 32 -15.25 6.31 -8.03
N GLY A 33 -14.18 5.80 -8.64
CA GLY A 33 -13.61 4.48 -8.38
C GLY A 33 -12.63 4.12 -9.48
N ILE A 34 -11.45 3.59 -9.14
CA ILE A 34 -10.46 3.21 -10.14
C ILE A 34 -10.81 1.90 -10.87
N GLY A 35 -11.72 1.11 -10.30
CA GLY A 35 -12.22 -0.14 -10.87
C GLY A 35 -11.72 -1.43 -10.19
N ASP A 36 -11.22 -1.36 -8.95
CA ASP A 36 -10.90 -2.53 -8.16
C ASP A 36 -12.19 -3.18 -7.59
N PRO A 37 -12.48 -4.47 -7.87
CA PRO A 37 -13.65 -5.14 -7.32
C PRO A 37 -13.69 -5.25 -5.79
N TYR A 38 -12.55 -5.26 -5.11
CA TYR A 38 -12.51 -5.33 -3.64
C TYR A 38 -12.88 -3.99 -3.03
N TYR A 39 -12.49 -2.90 -3.71
CA TYR A 39 -12.75 -1.54 -3.30
C TYR A 39 -13.30 -0.69 -4.46
N PRO A 40 -14.59 -0.86 -4.82
CA PRO A 40 -15.15 -0.24 -6.02
C PRO A 40 -15.14 1.28 -6.04
N TYR A 41 -15.00 1.91 -4.87
CA TYR A 41 -15.01 3.36 -4.67
C TYR A 41 -13.63 3.91 -4.24
N TYR A 42 -12.57 3.12 -4.35
CA TYR A 42 -11.22 3.58 -3.96
C TYR A 42 -10.48 4.09 -5.18
N GLY A 43 -9.84 5.25 -5.00
CA GLY A 43 -9.28 5.97 -6.13
C GLY A 43 -10.36 6.31 -7.14
N ASN A 44 -9.93 6.81 -8.29
CA ASN A 44 -10.78 7.59 -9.16
C ASN A 44 -10.26 7.50 -10.61
N GLY A 45 -11.21 7.42 -11.53
CA GLY A 45 -10.93 7.23 -12.95
C GLY A 45 -10.76 8.54 -13.72
N GLY A 46 -9.99 8.46 -14.80
CA GLY A 46 -9.90 9.53 -15.80
C GLY A 46 -8.73 10.50 -15.62
N TYR A 47 -7.88 10.28 -14.62
CA TYR A 47 -6.61 10.95 -14.44
C TYR A 47 -5.60 10.03 -13.72
N ASP A 48 -4.34 10.44 -13.69
CA ASP A 48 -3.20 9.75 -13.06
C ASP A 48 -2.38 10.79 -12.28
N VAL A 49 -2.08 10.55 -11.00
CA VAL A 49 -1.37 11.49 -10.14
C VAL A 49 0.13 11.24 -10.17
N SER A 50 0.89 12.31 -10.42
CA SER A 50 2.36 12.27 -10.43
C SER A 50 3.00 12.78 -9.13
N HIS A 51 2.30 13.65 -8.39
CA HIS A 51 2.87 14.30 -7.21
C HIS A 51 1.82 14.89 -6.27
N TYR A 52 2.06 14.73 -4.96
CA TYR A 52 1.36 15.41 -3.88
C TYR A 52 2.30 16.37 -3.14
N GLY A 53 1.95 17.66 -3.13
CA GLY A 53 2.57 18.66 -2.27
C GLY A 53 1.63 18.99 -1.11
N LEU A 54 1.97 18.56 0.10
CA LEU A 54 1.14 18.71 1.30
C LEU A 54 1.75 19.76 2.22
N ARG A 55 1.01 20.84 2.48
CA ARG A 55 1.37 21.84 3.51
C ARG A 55 0.34 21.77 4.62
N LEU A 56 0.77 21.28 5.77
CA LEU A 56 -0.07 20.94 6.90
C LEU A 56 0.32 21.77 8.12
N ARG A 57 -0.68 22.07 8.94
CA ARG A 57 -0.49 22.59 10.29
C ARG A 57 -1.38 21.82 11.23
N TYR A 58 -0.80 21.31 12.30
CA TYR A 58 -1.53 20.47 13.25
C TYR A 58 -1.36 20.96 14.68
N GLN A 59 -2.46 21.00 15.44
CA GLN A 59 -2.48 21.38 16.84
C GLN A 59 -2.85 20.17 17.72
N PRO A 60 -1.88 19.52 18.38
CA PRO A 60 -2.13 18.34 19.21
C PRO A 60 -3.17 18.54 20.32
N GLN A 61 -3.31 19.75 20.85
CA GLN A 61 -4.25 20.05 21.94
C GLN A 61 -5.71 20.03 21.50
N THR A 62 -5.99 20.43 20.25
CA THR A 62 -7.36 20.53 19.70
C THR A 62 -7.65 19.45 18.66
N ASP A 63 -6.63 18.66 18.30
CA ASP A 63 -6.65 17.73 17.17
C ASP A 63 -7.03 18.41 15.83
N GLU A 64 -6.81 19.72 15.73
CA GLU A 64 -7.14 20.46 14.51
C GLU A 64 -6.01 20.30 13.48
N LEU A 65 -6.36 19.80 12.31
CA LEU A 65 -5.53 19.77 11.11
C LEU A 65 -6.01 20.84 10.14
N GLN A 66 -5.09 21.65 9.64
CA GLN A 66 -5.31 22.59 8.53
C GLN A 66 -4.35 22.22 7.40
N GLY A 67 -4.85 22.21 6.17
CA GLY A 67 -4.08 21.73 5.04
C GLY A 67 -4.28 22.50 3.75
N THR A 68 -3.24 22.49 2.93
CA THR A 68 -3.33 22.77 1.50
C THR A 68 -2.63 21.64 0.76
N ALA A 69 -3.40 20.84 0.02
CA ALA A 69 -2.87 19.84 -0.89
C ALA A 69 -2.73 20.44 -2.29
N THR A 70 -1.58 20.24 -2.92
CA THR A 70 -1.31 20.56 -4.32
C THR A 70 -1.03 19.27 -5.07
N ILE A 71 -1.97 18.83 -5.90
CA ILE A 71 -1.93 17.56 -6.61
C ILE A 71 -1.60 17.85 -8.07
N LYS A 72 -0.54 17.22 -8.60
CA LYS A 72 -0.19 17.28 -10.02
C LYS A 72 -0.62 15.99 -10.69
N ALA A 73 -1.52 16.09 -11.65
CA ALA A 73 -2.06 14.94 -12.35
C ALA A 73 -2.04 15.14 -13.87
N ARG A 74 -2.27 14.06 -14.61
CA ARG A 74 -2.54 14.09 -16.05
C ARG A 74 -3.86 13.40 -16.34
N THR A 75 -4.73 14.04 -17.10
CA THR A 75 -6.00 13.44 -17.52
C THR A 75 -5.77 12.27 -18.48
N THR A 76 -6.48 11.17 -18.29
CA THR A 76 -6.47 9.98 -19.15
C THR A 76 -7.72 9.89 -20.03
N GLN A 77 -8.70 10.77 -19.80
CA GLN A 77 -9.90 10.97 -20.61
C GLN A 77 -10.32 12.46 -20.68
N ASP A 78 -11.32 12.77 -21.50
CA ASP A 78 -11.96 14.09 -21.54
C ASP A 78 -12.93 14.24 -20.34
N LEU A 79 -12.60 15.11 -19.38
CA LEU A 79 -13.29 15.23 -18.10
C LEU A 79 -14.21 16.46 -18.02
N SER A 80 -15.47 16.24 -17.66
CA SER A 80 -16.38 17.31 -17.18
C SER A 80 -16.29 17.53 -15.67
N SER A 81 -15.94 16.49 -14.93
CA SER A 81 -15.69 16.46 -13.48
C SER A 81 -14.77 15.29 -13.15
N PHE A 82 -14.18 15.28 -11.96
CA PHE A 82 -13.39 14.17 -11.41
C PHE A 82 -13.42 14.26 -9.89
N ASP A 83 -12.96 13.22 -9.22
CA ASP A 83 -13.21 13.00 -7.81
C ASP A 83 -11.88 12.77 -7.08
N LEU A 84 -11.87 12.99 -5.77
CA LEU A 84 -10.74 12.72 -4.87
C LEU A 84 -11.31 12.09 -3.59
N ASP A 85 -10.61 11.14 -3.01
CA ASP A 85 -10.96 10.52 -1.75
C ASP A 85 -10.56 11.43 -0.58
N PHE A 86 -11.54 11.93 0.20
CA PHE A 86 -11.31 12.87 1.30
C PHE A 86 -12.46 13.08 2.31
N LEU A 87 -12.12 13.24 3.61
CA LEU A 87 -13.12 13.37 4.70
C LEU A 87 -13.18 14.73 5.42
N LEU A 88 -12.11 15.54 5.38
CA LEU A 88 -12.08 16.82 6.10
C LEU A 88 -12.86 17.92 5.37
N ASP A 89 -13.14 19.00 6.09
CA ASP A 89 -13.99 20.07 5.57
C ASP A 89 -13.21 20.91 4.54
N VAL A 90 -13.67 20.88 3.30
CA VAL A 90 -13.05 21.62 2.19
C VAL A 90 -13.61 23.04 2.11
N SER A 91 -12.71 24.02 2.07
CA SER A 91 -13.05 25.45 1.97
C SER A 91 -12.89 26.02 0.55
N GLU A 92 -11.93 25.50 -0.22
CA GLU A 92 -11.70 25.92 -1.60
C GLU A 92 -11.04 24.80 -2.40
N VAL A 93 -11.49 24.64 -3.65
CA VAL A 93 -10.80 23.86 -4.68
C VAL A 93 -10.46 24.78 -5.86
N ARG A 94 -9.23 24.67 -6.37
CA ARG A 94 -8.79 25.30 -7.63
C ARG A 94 -8.25 24.25 -8.57
N VAL A 95 -8.65 24.32 -9.83
CA VAL A 95 -8.07 23.52 -10.92
C VAL A 95 -7.35 24.47 -11.86
N ASN A 96 -6.05 24.27 -12.05
CA ASN A 96 -5.18 25.13 -12.85
C ASN A 96 -5.24 26.61 -12.41
N GLY A 97 -5.31 26.85 -11.10
CA GLY A 97 -5.41 28.18 -10.47
C GLY A 97 -6.81 28.81 -10.51
N VAL A 98 -7.75 28.23 -11.25
CA VAL A 98 -9.13 28.72 -11.38
C VAL A 98 -10.02 28.01 -10.36
N LYS A 99 -10.84 28.78 -9.63
CA LYS A 99 -11.80 28.22 -8.67
C LYS A 99 -12.75 27.22 -9.34
N ALA A 100 -12.87 26.03 -8.76
CA ALA A 100 -13.79 24.97 -9.15
C ALA A 100 -14.93 24.87 -8.12
N SER A 101 -16.08 24.33 -8.54
CA SER A 101 -17.11 23.90 -7.59
C SER A 101 -16.80 22.49 -7.11
N PHE A 102 -17.22 22.16 -5.90
CA PHE A 102 -17.04 20.84 -5.31
C PHE A 102 -18.25 20.46 -4.45
N THR A 103 -18.43 19.16 -4.25
CA THR A 103 -19.40 18.60 -3.29
C THR A 103 -18.83 17.32 -2.69
N HIS A 104 -19.21 17.00 -1.46
CA HIS A 104 -18.95 15.68 -0.91
C HIS A 104 -20.07 14.74 -1.32
N ALA A 105 -19.71 13.54 -1.78
CA ALA A 105 -20.63 12.47 -2.15
C ALA A 105 -20.23 11.18 -1.44
N GLU A 106 -21.17 10.23 -1.39
CA GLU A 106 -20.98 8.94 -0.73
C GLU A 106 -20.40 9.11 0.70
N GLN A 107 -19.47 8.24 1.12
CA GLN A 107 -18.84 8.33 2.43
C GLN A 107 -17.55 9.15 2.44
N HIS A 108 -16.83 9.21 1.33
CA HIS A 108 -15.49 9.80 1.26
C HIS A 108 -15.18 10.51 -0.06
N GLU A 109 -16.12 10.69 -0.99
CA GLU A 109 -15.81 11.28 -2.29
C GLU A 109 -15.90 12.82 -2.29
N LEU A 110 -14.90 13.48 -2.85
CA LEU A 110 -14.87 14.92 -3.13
C LEU A 110 -14.98 15.15 -4.64
N VAL A 111 -16.21 15.30 -5.13
CA VAL A 111 -16.50 15.54 -6.54
C VAL A 111 -16.13 16.97 -6.93
N ILE A 112 -15.23 17.13 -7.90
CA ILE A 112 -14.71 18.42 -8.38
C ILE A 112 -15.20 18.69 -9.80
N THR A 113 -15.86 19.82 -10.00
CA THR A 113 -16.26 20.30 -11.32
C THR A 113 -15.43 21.53 -11.72
N PRO A 114 -14.44 21.38 -12.63
CA PRO A 114 -13.64 22.49 -13.10
C PRO A 114 -14.50 23.49 -13.91
N LYS A 115 -14.12 24.77 -13.89
CA LYS A 115 -14.83 25.83 -14.64
C LYS A 115 -14.84 25.60 -16.16
N ARG A 116 -13.81 24.93 -16.67
CA ARG A 116 -13.71 24.49 -18.06
C ARG A 116 -13.42 22.99 -18.05
N PRO A 117 -14.11 22.19 -18.88
CA PRO A 117 -13.78 20.79 -19.05
C PRO A 117 -12.31 20.58 -19.43
N LEU A 118 -11.75 19.44 -19.04
CA LEU A 118 -10.33 19.13 -19.18
C LEU A 118 -10.15 18.08 -20.27
N ALA A 119 -9.39 18.41 -21.32
CA ALA A 119 -9.17 17.48 -22.42
C ALA A 119 -8.24 16.34 -21.99
N LYS A 120 -8.39 15.15 -22.57
CA LYS A 120 -7.49 14.01 -22.37
C LYS A 120 -6.03 14.38 -22.62
N GLY A 121 -5.13 13.87 -21.79
CA GLY A 121 -3.68 14.08 -21.87
C GLY A 121 -3.21 15.43 -21.33
N THR A 122 -4.09 16.24 -20.77
CA THR A 122 -3.78 17.56 -20.22
C THR A 122 -3.15 17.42 -18.83
N PRO A 123 -1.97 18.01 -18.56
CA PRO A 123 -1.47 18.17 -17.21
C PRO A 123 -2.37 19.13 -16.43
N ILE A 124 -2.71 18.77 -15.20
CA ILE A 124 -3.53 19.58 -14.30
C ILE A 124 -2.88 19.73 -12.94
N THR A 125 -3.14 20.86 -12.30
CA THR A 125 -2.82 21.11 -10.89
C THR A 125 -4.10 21.36 -10.13
N VAL A 126 -4.36 20.54 -9.11
CA VAL A 126 -5.50 20.69 -8.20
C VAL A 126 -4.98 21.22 -6.86
N GLU A 127 -5.49 22.36 -6.40
CA GLU A 127 -5.22 22.88 -5.06
C GLU A 127 -6.49 22.73 -4.21
N VAL A 128 -6.39 22.01 -3.09
CA VAL A 128 -7.48 21.82 -2.13
C VAL A 128 -7.08 22.44 -0.80
N ARG A 129 -7.88 23.38 -0.29
CA ARG A 129 -7.71 24.00 1.03
C ARG A 129 -8.75 23.45 1.99
N TYR A 130 -8.32 22.93 3.12
CA TYR A 130 -9.18 22.20 4.03
C TYR A 130 -8.75 22.37 5.49
N GLY A 131 -9.65 21.98 6.39
CA GLY A 131 -9.32 21.78 7.79
C GLY A 131 -10.38 21.00 8.53
N GLY A 132 -10.14 20.72 9.79
CA GLY A 132 -11.08 20.02 10.65
C GLY A 132 -10.37 19.26 11.77
N VAL A 133 -11.11 18.40 12.45
CA VAL A 133 -10.62 17.54 13.53
C VAL A 133 -10.66 16.08 13.02
N PRO A 134 -9.54 15.50 12.56
CA PRO A 134 -9.57 14.19 11.91
C PRO A 134 -10.15 13.06 12.76
N SER A 135 -9.94 13.07 14.09
CA SER A 135 -10.53 12.05 14.98
C SER A 135 -12.06 12.08 15.05
N THR A 136 -12.71 13.14 14.55
CA THR A 136 -14.18 13.23 14.46
C THR A 136 -14.73 12.68 13.15
N LYS A 137 -13.86 12.37 12.19
CA LYS A 137 -14.25 11.82 10.89
C LYS A 137 -14.23 10.29 10.92
N SER A 138 -15.20 9.72 10.23
CA SER A 138 -15.33 8.29 10.00
C SER A 138 -15.91 8.07 8.62
N ALA A 139 -15.44 7.02 7.95
CA ALA A 139 -16.03 6.44 6.77
C ALA A 139 -16.20 4.94 7.05
N TYR A 140 -17.27 4.35 6.55
CA TYR A 140 -17.59 2.92 6.68
C TYR A 140 -17.57 2.41 8.13
N GLY A 141 -17.79 3.30 9.11
CA GLY A 141 -17.90 2.97 10.53
C GLY A 141 -16.59 2.94 11.31
N PHE A 142 -15.44 3.26 10.71
CA PHE A 142 -14.13 3.27 11.39
C PHE A 142 -13.37 4.60 11.15
N THR A 143 -12.19 4.71 11.79
CA THR A 143 -11.27 5.84 11.64
C THR A 143 -9.83 5.32 11.67
N THR A 144 -9.01 5.81 10.76
CA THR A 144 -7.58 5.47 10.65
C THR A 144 -6.67 6.60 11.15
N TRP A 145 -7.28 7.60 11.80
CA TRP A 145 -6.57 8.65 12.52
C TRP A 145 -6.41 8.28 14.00
N HIS A 146 -5.21 7.84 14.37
CA HIS A 146 -4.94 7.37 15.72
C HIS A 146 -4.38 8.48 16.59
N ARG A 147 -5.20 8.95 17.55
CA ARG A 147 -4.76 9.90 18.58
C ARG A 147 -3.76 9.24 19.53
N THR A 148 -2.67 9.95 19.81
CA THR A 148 -1.74 9.65 20.90
C THR A 148 -1.94 10.66 22.03
N PRO A 149 -1.37 10.44 23.24
CA PRO A 149 -1.49 11.40 24.34
C PRO A 149 -0.96 12.81 24.02
N ASP A 150 -0.08 12.96 23.02
CA ASP A 150 0.59 14.20 22.69
C ASP A 150 0.56 14.59 21.20
N GLY A 151 -0.24 13.89 20.40
CA GLY A 151 -0.35 14.11 18.97
C GLY A 151 -1.21 13.04 18.29
N ALA A 152 -0.81 12.61 17.10
CA ALA A 152 -1.58 11.66 16.30
C ALA A 152 -0.71 10.97 15.26
N VAL A 153 -1.22 9.87 14.74
CA VAL A 153 -0.62 9.06 13.69
C VAL A 153 -1.66 8.76 12.61
N ALA A 154 -1.28 8.91 11.36
CA ALA A 154 -1.94 8.32 10.20
C ALA A 154 -1.01 7.26 9.61
N ALA A 155 -1.39 5.99 9.76
CA ALA A 155 -0.72 4.83 9.17
C ALA A 155 -1.69 3.65 9.28
N ASP A 156 -2.33 3.31 8.17
CA ASP A 156 -3.28 2.21 8.09
C ASP A 156 -3.37 1.71 6.64
N GLU A 157 -3.86 0.50 6.45
CA GLU A 157 -4.03 -0.17 5.16
C GLU A 157 -5.33 -0.98 5.21
N PRO A 158 -6.21 -0.89 4.20
CA PRO A 158 -6.00 -0.41 2.83
C PRO A 158 -6.07 1.11 2.62
N GLU A 159 -6.55 1.85 3.61
CA GLU A 159 -6.80 3.29 3.49
C GLU A 159 -6.28 4.07 4.69
N SER A 160 -5.60 5.17 4.42
CA SER A 160 -5.12 6.11 5.45
C SER A 160 -5.25 7.56 5.03
N ALA A 161 -5.10 7.82 3.72
CA ALA A 161 -4.98 9.15 3.17
C ALA A 161 -6.16 10.06 3.51
N TRP A 162 -7.39 9.55 3.44
CA TRP A 162 -8.62 10.36 3.47
C TRP A 162 -8.77 11.20 4.75
N TRP A 163 -8.18 10.74 5.85
CA TRP A 163 -8.23 11.42 7.14
C TRP A 163 -7.27 12.61 7.25
N TRP A 164 -6.35 12.80 6.31
CA TRP A 164 -5.35 13.86 6.42
C TRP A 164 -4.98 14.58 5.11
N PHE A 165 -5.18 13.98 3.93
CA PHE A 165 -5.06 14.67 2.65
C PHE A 165 -5.99 14.09 1.56
N PRO A 166 -6.47 14.91 0.61
CA PRO A 166 -7.25 14.43 -0.52
C PRO A 166 -6.34 13.71 -1.52
N SER A 167 -6.78 12.54 -1.97
CA SER A 167 -5.97 11.63 -2.80
C SER A 167 -6.78 10.95 -3.89
N ASN A 168 -6.07 10.27 -4.78
CA ASN A 168 -6.62 9.23 -5.64
C ASN A 168 -6.23 7.89 -5.00
N ASP A 169 -6.98 7.45 -3.98
CA ASP A 169 -6.53 6.47 -2.99
C ASP A 169 -6.59 5.02 -3.48
N HIS A 170 -5.63 4.62 -4.30
CA HIS A 170 -5.49 3.24 -4.71
C HIS A 170 -4.01 2.89 -4.93
N PRO A 171 -3.54 1.68 -4.58
CA PRO A 171 -2.14 1.28 -4.75
C PRO A 171 -1.62 1.45 -6.17
N SER A 172 -2.49 1.38 -7.19
CA SER A 172 -2.12 1.56 -8.61
C SER A 172 -1.85 2.99 -9.06
N ASP A 173 -2.15 4.02 -8.26
CA ASP A 173 -1.90 5.43 -8.59
C ASP A 173 -0.76 5.99 -7.74
N LYS A 174 0.46 5.50 -7.99
CA LYS A 174 1.64 5.89 -7.22
C LYS A 174 2.14 7.27 -7.61
N ALA A 175 2.49 8.08 -6.61
CA ALA A 175 2.98 9.43 -6.81
C ALA A 175 4.22 9.74 -5.95
N THR A 176 4.88 10.87 -6.24
CA THR A 176 5.92 11.42 -5.34
C THR A 176 5.32 12.38 -4.32
N TYR A 177 5.99 12.61 -3.18
CA TYR A 177 5.44 13.43 -2.10
C TYR A 177 6.44 14.46 -1.58
N ASP A 178 5.98 15.69 -1.40
CA ASP A 178 6.63 16.71 -0.55
C ASP A 178 5.66 17.04 0.59
N VAL A 179 6.02 16.68 1.83
CA VAL A 179 5.16 16.85 3.02
C VAL A 179 5.81 17.83 3.97
N SER A 180 5.19 18.99 4.18
CA SER A 180 5.63 20.00 5.14
C SER A 180 4.59 20.17 6.25
N VAL A 181 5.02 19.97 7.50
CA VAL A 181 4.13 19.94 8.66
C VAL A 181 4.61 20.93 9.70
N SER A 182 3.78 21.93 9.98
CA SER A 182 3.97 22.89 11.07
C SER A 182 3.28 22.41 12.34
N VAL A 183 4.06 22.20 13.40
CA VAL A 183 3.58 21.80 14.75
C VAL A 183 4.06 22.78 15.82
N PRO A 184 3.44 22.84 17.02
CA PRO A 184 3.94 23.67 18.11
C PRO A 184 5.40 23.34 18.46
N LYS A 185 6.16 24.36 18.89
CA LYS A 185 7.54 24.16 19.35
C LYS A 185 7.58 23.12 20.47
N GLY A 186 8.47 22.13 20.34
CA GLY A 186 8.60 21.01 21.29
C GLY A 186 7.93 19.72 20.80
N THR A 187 7.18 19.78 19.70
CA THR A 187 6.60 18.62 19.00
C THR A 187 7.43 18.32 17.74
N GLN A 188 7.51 17.04 17.37
CA GLN A 188 8.11 16.56 16.12
C GLN A 188 7.00 16.12 15.16
N ALA A 189 7.28 16.22 13.86
CA ALA A 189 6.48 15.64 12.80
C ALA A 189 7.37 14.78 11.91
N ILE A 190 6.98 13.53 11.74
CA ILE A 190 7.70 12.50 10.99
C ILE A 190 6.82 12.05 9.83
N SER A 191 7.44 11.87 8.65
CA SER A 191 6.77 11.40 7.44
C SER A 191 7.77 10.63 6.57
N ASN A 192 7.34 10.21 5.38
CA ASN A 192 8.13 9.41 4.45
C ASN A 192 9.29 10.20 3.82
N GLY A 193 10.30 9.47 3.37
CA GLY A 193 11.43 9.98 2.62
C GLY A 193 12.43 10.76 3.48
N ALA A 194 13.24 11.57 2.82
CA ALA A 194 14.34 12.29 3.46
C ALA A 194 13.86 13.61 4.08
N LEU A 195 14.26 13.87 5.33
CA LEU A 195 14.08 15.17 5.97
C LEU A 195 14.95 16.21 5.26
N ARG A 196 14.32 17.23 4.68
CA ARG A 196 14.98 18.29 3.91
C ARG A 196 15.29 19.52 4.75
N SER A 197 14.38 19.89 5.64
CA SER A 197 14.57 21.05 6.51
C SER A 197 13.74 20.95 7.78
N VAL A 198 14.27 21.53 8.85
CA VAL A 198 13.54 21.86 10.07
C VAL A 198 13.71 23.35 10.31
N SER A 199 12.62 24.08 10.49
CA SER A 199 12.68 25.52 10.76
C SER A 199 11.69 25.93 11.83
N SER A 200 12.13 26.76 12.78
CA SER A 200 11.26 27.23 13.87
C SER A 200 11.02 28.74 13.75
N LYS A 201 9.76 29.16 13.80
CA LYS A 201 9.38 30.57 13.76
C LYS A 201 8.08 30.80 14.53
N ARG A 202 8.04 31.87 15.33
CA ARG A 202 6.82 32.33 16.06
C ARG A 202 6.11 31.22 16.85
N GLY A 203 6.85 30.35 17.52
CA GLY A 203 6.30 29.28 18.36
C GLY A 203 5.90 28.00 17.62
N TRP A 204 6.15 27.92 16.30
CA TRP A 204 5.92 26.73 15.48
C TRP A 204 7.25 26.20 14.95
N THR A 205 7.32 24.88 14.75
CA THR A 205 8.40 24.20 14.04
C THR A 205 7.82 23.48 12.83
N GLU A 206 8.35 23.78 11.66
CA GLU A 206 8.01 23.12 10.40
C GLU A 206 9.05 22.05 10.06
N TYR A 207 8.58 20.85 9.74
CA TYR A 207 9.38 19.73 9.24
C TYR A 207 9.00 19.47 7.79
N SER A 208 9.96 19.51 6.88
CA SER A 208 9.74 19.26 5.45
C SER A 208 10.41 17.96 5.02
N TRP A 209 9.59 17.00 4.61
CA TRP A 209 9.97 15.66 4.17
C TRP A 209 9.75 15.53 2.66
N ARG A 210 10.59 14.72 2.01
CA ARG A 210 10.48 14.45 0.57
C ARG A 210 10.67 12.98 0.26
N GLN A 211 9.64 12.37 -0.29
CA GLN A 211 9.66 11.10 -0.97
C GLN A 211 9.80 11.35 -2.48
N ASP A 212 10.99 11.06 -3.01
CA ASP A 212 11.31 11.30 -4.42
C ASP A 212 11.12 10.06 -5.32
N ARG A 213 10.69 8.94 -4.75
CA ARG A 213 10.26 7.74 -5.48
C ARG A 213 8.73 7.58 -5.41
N PRO A 214 8.09 7.06 -6.47
CA PRO A 214 6.65 6.77 -6.44
C PRO A 214 6.27 5.93 -5.22
N GLN A 215 5.16 6.28 -4.58
CA GLN A 215 4.64 5.69 -3.36
C GLN A 215 3.12 5.62 -3.47
N ALA A 216 2.52 4.50 -3.04
CA ALA A 216 1.07 4.37 -2.90
C ALA A 216 0.56 5.28 -1.77
N THR A 217 -0.69 5.69 -1.86
CA THR A 217 -1.33 6.62 -0.93
C THR A 217 -1.49 6.05 0.49
N TYR A 218 -1.81 4.76 0.63
CA TYR A 218 -1.89 4.08 1.94
C TYR A 218 -0.51 4.01 2.65
N LEU A 219 0.59 3.96 1.89
CA LEU A 219 1.96 3.96 2.42
C LEU A 219 2.41 5.35 2.93
N ALA A 220 1.64 6.40 2.66
CA ALA A 220 1.92 7.73 3.18
C ALA A 220 1.61 7.81 4.67
N THR A 221 2.57 8.29 5.45
CA THR A 221 2.42 8.41 6.90
C THR A 221 2.67 9.82 7.41
N LEU A 222 1.97 10.13 8.49
CA LEU A 222 2.19 11.29 9.32
C LEU A 222 2.17 10.87 10.79
N ALA A 223 3.27 11.07 11.49
CA ALA A 223 3.34 10.88 12.94
C ALA A 223 3.73 12.18 13.63
N ILE A 224 2.93 12.63 14.59
CA ILE A 224 3.11 13.87 15.31
C ILE A 224 3.07 13.58 16.80
N GLY A 225 4.04 14.09 17.55
CA GLY A 225 4.16 13.84 18.99
C GLY A 225 5.53 14.25 19.52
N ARG A 226 5.84 13.86 20.75
CA ARG A 226 7.19 14.00 21.32
C ARG A 226 7.96 12.71 21.07
N PHE A 227 8.92 12.77 20.17
CA PHE A 227 9.74 11.63 19.79
C PHE A 227 11.20 11.84 20.20
N ASP A 228 11.82 10.80 20.76
CA ASP A 228 13.26 10.65 20.76
C ASP A 228 13.70 10.08 19.41
N ILE A 229 14.49 10.85 18.66
CA ILE A 229 14.88 10.52 17.29
C ILE A 229 16.34 10.10 17.27
N THR A 230 16.60 8.90 16.76
CA THR A 230 17.95 8.39 16.50
C THR A 230 18.25 8.46 15.01
N THR A 231 19.51 8.67 14.67
CA THR A 231 19.98 8.66 13.28
C THR A 231 21.23 7.81 13.18
N SER A 232 21.29 6.98 12.14
CA SER A 232 22.42 6.11 11.86
C SER A 232 22.53 5.85 10.35
N ARG A 233 23.38 4.90 9.97
CA ARG A 233 23.50 4.41 8.60
C ARG A 233 23.65 2.90 8.61
N SER A 234 23.11 2.25 7.58
CA SER A 234 23.44 0.85 7.31
C SER A 234 24.93 0.70 6.95
N GLY A 235 25.45 -0.53 6.98
CA GLY A 235 26.80 -0.84 6.51
C GLY A 235 27.01 -0.54 5.02
N ARG A 236 25.93 -0.52 4.21
CA ARG A 236 25.93 -0.05 2.81
C ARG A 236 25.66 1.45 2.64
N GLY A 237 25.54 2.20 3.74
CA GLY A 237 25.45 3.67 3.74
C GLY A 237 24.05 4.26 3.63
N VAL A 238 22.99 3.43 3.64
CA VAL A 238 21.60 3.91 3.64
C VAL A 238 21.34 4.68 4.94
N PRO A 239 20.92 5.96 4.89
CA PRO A 239 20.51 6.70 6.08
C PRO A 239 19.34 6.01 6.79
N VAL A 240 19.44 5.89 8.12
CA VAL A 240 18.40 5.32 8.97
C VAL A 240 17.96 6.39 9.98
N ILE A 241 16.66 6.61 10.08
CA ILE A 241 16.05 7.52 11.07
C ILE A 241 14.99 6.73 11.83
N ASN A 242 15.20 6.54 13.14
CA ASN A 242 14.20 5.92 14.00
C ASN A 242 13.63 6.94 14.97
N ALA A 243 12.40 6.73 15.42
CA ALA A 243 11.73 7.62 16.36
C ALA A 243 10.88 6.86 17.36
N TYR A 244 11.03 7.20 18.64
CA TYR A 244 10.34 6.51 19.74
C TYR A 244 9.56 7.51 20.55
N SER A 245 8.28 7.24 20.79
CA SER A 245 7.45 8.08 21.66
C SER A 245 8.12 8.24 23.02
N ALA A 246 8.14 9.46 23.56
CA ALA A 246 8.75 9.72 24.87
C ALA A 246 8.03 9.02 26.04
N ASP A 247 6.87 8.41 25.79
CA ASP A 247 5.97 7.79 26.77
C ASP A 247 5.70 6.29 26.50
N LEU A 248 6.59 5.58 25.79
CA LEU A 248 6.46 4.13 25.52
C LEU A 248 6.50 3.23 26.76
N GLY A 249 6.97 3.74 27.90
CA GLY A 249 7.02 3.00 29.16
C GLY A 249 7.82 1.71 29.06
N ALA A 250 7.23 0.58 29.47
CA ALA A 250 7.90 -0.72 29.49
C ALA A 250 8.28 -1.26 28.10
N ASN A 251 7.66 -0.74 27.03
CA ASN A 251 7.91 -1.20 25.66
C ASN A 251 9.17 -0.57 25.03
N ASP A 252 9.69 0.54 25.59
CA ASP A 252 10.78 1.33 24.97
C ASP A 252 12.04 0.51 24.70
N ALA A 253 12.52 -0.23 25.71
CA ALA A 253 13.76 -1.02 25.59
C ALA A 253 13.64 -2.12 24.53
N ALA A 254 12.49 -2.81 24.48
CA ALA A 254 12.22 -3.86 23.51
C ALA A 254 12.03 -3.30 22.09
N ALA A 255 11.36 -2.16 21.96
CA ALA A 255 11.20 -1.44 20.70
C ALA A 255 12.57 -1.05 20.12
N ARG A 256 13.43 -0.39 20.91
CA ARG A 256 14.78 -0.01 20.48
C ARG A 256 15.65 -1.21 20.14
N ALA A 257 15.63 -2.26 20.96
CA ALA A 257 16.39 -3.48 20.71
C ALA A 257 16.01 -4.17 19.38
N SER A 258 14.81 -3.89 18.86
CA SER A 258 14.31 -4.43 17.60
C SER A 258 14.54 -3.46 16.43
N VAL A 259 14.03 -2.23 16.54
CA VAL A 259 14.02 -1.23 15.47
C VAL A 259 15.41 -0.66 15.19
N GLU A 260 16.33 -0.62 16.16
CA GLU A 260 17.71 -0.21 15.89
C GLU A 260 18.48 -1.22 15.01
N ARG A 261 17.94 -2.43 14.78
CA ARG A 261 18.48 -3.39 13.80
C ARG A 261 18.11 -3.06 12.35
N THR A 262 17.35 -1.99 12.07
CA THR A 262 16.91 -1.67 10.69
C THR A 262 18.07 -1.61 9.69
N GLY A 263 19.20 -0.97 10.04
CA GLY A 263 20.34 -0.89 9.12
C GLY A 263 20.94 -2.26 8.77
N GLU A 264 21.06 -3.14 9.76
CA GLU A 264 21.53 -4.53 9.59
C GLU A 264 20.56 -5.32 8.71
N ILE A 265 19.27 -5.27 9.03
CA ILE A 265 18.22 -6.03 8.34
C ILE A 265 18.08 -5.56 6.89
N VAL A 266 18.13 -4.25 6.62
CA VAL A 266 18.12 -3.72 5.25
C VAL A 266 19.30 -4.25 4.43
N ASP A 267 20.50 -4.26 4.99
CA ASP A 267 21.68 -4.77 4.29
C ASP A 267 21.61 -6.29 4.07
N TRP A 268 21.02 -7.02 5.01
CA TRP A 268 20.77 -8.46 4.90
C TRP A 268 19.72 -8.79 3.83
N LEU A 269 18.54 -8.15 3.88
CA LEU A 269 17.47 -8.27 2.87
C LEU A 269 17.99 -7.92 1.47
N SER A 270 18.88 -6.92 1.38
CA SER A 270 19.48 -6.53 0.10
C SER A 270 20.26 -7.65 -0.59
N ASN A 271 20.73 -8.65 0.16
CA ASN A 271 21.40 -9.83 -0.42
C ASN A 271 20.42 -10.75 -1.16
N TYR A 272 19.13 -10.72 -0.80
CA TYR A 272 18.06 -11.54 -1.38
C TYR A 272 17.26 -10.78 -2.43
N PHE A 273 16.85 -9.55 -2.13
CA PHE A 273 15.90 -8.77 -2.94
C PHE A 273 16.56 -7.74 -3.85
N GLY A 274 17.86 -7.49 -3.68
CA GLY A 274 18.61 -6.51 -4.46
C GLY A 274 18.84 -5.20 -3.69
N PRO A 275 19.42 -4.17 -4.31
CA PRO A 275 19.70 -2.90 -3.64
C PRO A 275 18.44 -2.30 -3.00
N TYR A 276 18.59 -1.67 -1.82
CA TYR A 276 17.50 -0.94 -1.19
C TYR A 276 16.94 0.16 -2.14
N PRO A 277 15.62 0.21 -2.39
CA PRO A 277 15.06 1.00 -3.49
C PRO A 277 14.88 2.49 -3.17
N PHE A 278 15.03 2.90 -1.91
CA PHE A 278 14.72 4.25 -1.44
C PHE A 278 15.91 5.00 -0.82
N ALA A 279 15.74 6.31 -0.61
CA ALA A 279 16.80 7.20 -0.16
C ALA A 279 17.14 7.10 1.33
N THR A 280 16.24 6.59 2.15
CA THR A 280 16.38 6.42 3.61
C THR A 280 15.52 5.27 4.06
N ALA A 281 15.91 4.61 5.15
CA ALA A 281 15.13 3.62 5.86
C ALA A 281 14.87 4.08 7.32
N GLY A 282 14.19 3.24 8.09
CA GLY A 282 13.94 3.43 9.51
C GLY A 282 12.47 3.20 9.85
N GLY A 283 12.11 3.45 11.11
CA GLY A 283 10.73 3.33 11.55
C GLY A 283 10.44 4.14 12.81
N TYR A 284 9.18 4.15 13.22
CA TYR A 284 8.73 4.90 14.37
C TYR A 284 7.76 4.10 15.24
N VAL A 285 7.84 4.34 16.55
CA VAL A 285 7.06 3.65 17.57
C VAL A 285 6.30 4.70 18.38
N PRO A 286 5.09 5.09 17.94
CA PRO A 286 4.25 6.05 18.66
C PRO A 286 3.48 5.36 19.80
N ASN A 287 3.02 6.11 20.80
CA ASN A 287 2.16 5.55 21.86
C ASN A 287 0.69 5.47 21.42
N THR A 288 0.38 4.45 20.63
CA THR A 288 -0.96 4.12 20.13
C THR A 288 -1.50 2.85 20.77
N THR A 289 -2.79 2.58 20.57
CA THR A 289 -3.45 1.35 21.03
C THR A 289 -3.64 0.31 19.92
N THR A 290 -3.10 0.54 18.72
CA THR A 290 -3.33 -0.37 17.58
C THR A 290 -2.62 -1.72 17.80
N GLY A 291 -3.00 -2.73 17.01
CA GLY A 291 -2.50 -4.09 17.15
C GLY A 291 -1.32 -4.45 16.24
N TYR A 292 -1.10 -3.68 15.18
CA TYR A 292 -0.30 -4.06 14.02
C TYR A 292 0.99 -3.23 13.88
N ALA A 293 1.87 -3.68 12.99
CA ALA A 293 2.87 -2.85 12.34
C ALA A 293 2.43 -2.63 10.88
N LEU A 294 2.98 -1.61 10.22
CA LEU A 294 2.65 -1.30 8.84
C LEU A 294 3.87 -0.75 8.12
N GLU A 295 4.09 -1.22 6.90
CA GLU A 295 5.29 -1.04 6.09
C GLU A 295 5.51 0.36 5.52
N THR A 296 4.74 1.36 5.97
CA THR A 296 4.73 2.74 5.44
C THR A 296 6.10 3.18 4.88
N GLN A 297 6.11 3.47 3.58
CA GLN A 297 7.32 3.47 2.77
C GLN A 297 8.44 4.34 3.36
N THR A 298 9.65 3.78 3.49
CA THR A 298 10.86 4.36 4.13
C THR A 298 10.82 4.65 5.63
N ARG A 299 9.65 4.55 6.28
CA ARG A 299 9.44 5.00 7.65
C ARG A 299 8.40 4.11 8.33
N VAL A 300 8.73 2.83 8.50
CA VAL A 300 7.83 1.80 9.02
C VAL A 300 7.16 2.20 10.34
N TYR A 301 5.85 1.96 10.44
CA TYR A 301 5.06 2.11 11.66
C TYR A 301 5.13 0.85 12.51
N TYR A 302 5.39 0.99 13.80
CA TYR A 302 5.28 -0.12 14.76
C TYR A 302 4.40 0.27 15.95
N SER A 303 3.30 -0.45 16.16
CA SER A 303 2.57 -0.35 17.44
C SER A 303 3.45 -0.77 18.63
N PRO A 304 3.35 -0.11 19.80
CA PRO A 304 4.00 -0.56 21.03
C PRO A 304 3.63 -2.01 21.41
N LYS A 305 2.46 -2.49 20.99
CA LYS A 305 1.99 -3.86 21.27
C LYS A 305 2.90 -4.92 20.67
N GLN A 306 3.61 -4.61 19.58
CA GLN A 306 4.58 -5.50 18.94
C GLN A 306 5.80 -5.81 19.82
N PHE A 307 6.03 -5.00 20.86
CA PHE A 307 7.18 -5.11 21.78
C PHE A 307 6.76 -5.45 23.22
N ALA A 308 5.46 -5.63 23.48
CA ALA A 308 4.93 -5.91 24.82
C ALA A 308 5.39 -7.26 25.40
N LYS A 309 5.84 -8.18 24.54
CA LYS A 309 6.37 -9.50 24.92
C LYS A 309 7.91 -9.57 24.86
N GLY A 310 8.58 -8.42 24.75
CA GLY A 310 10.03 -8.32 24.58
C GLY A 310 10.43 -7.95 23.15
N ALA A 311 11.74 -7.97 22.88
CA ALA A 311 12.27 -7.63 21.57
C ALA A 311 11.74 -8.57 20.49
N ASN A 312 11.32 -8.00 19.37
CA ASN A 312 10.71 -8.70 18.24
C ASN A 312 11.38 -8.23 16.93
N PRO A 313 12.59 -8.68 16.59
CA PRO A 313 13.19 -8.38 15.30
C PRO A 313 12.44 -9.04 14.12
N SER A 314 11.60 -10.06 14.37
CA SER A 314 10.84 -10.75 13.31
C SER A 314 9.83 -9.82 12.64
N VAL A 315 9.12 -8.98 13.42
CA VAL A 315 8.22 -7.97 12.82
C VAL A 315 9.04 -6.94 12.04
N VAL A 316 10.20 -6.51 12.56
CA VAL A 316 11.07 -5.55 11.83
C VAL A 316 11.54 -6.11 10.49
N VAL A 317 11.83 -7.42 10.40
CA VAL A 317 12.17 -8.09 9.14
C VAL A 317 10.99 -8.13 8.17
N HIS A 318 9.79 -8.44 8.67
CA HIS A 318 8.56 -8.46 7.87
C HIS A 318 8.31 -7.10 7.23
N GLU A 319 8.23 -6.05 8.05
CA GLU A 319 7.96 -4.70 7.56
C GLU A 319 9.05 -4.15 6.63
N LEU A 320 10.32 -4.51 6.87
CA LEU A 320 11.41 -4.08 5.99
C LEU A 320 11.46 -4.86 4.68
N ALA A 321 10.91 -6.08 4.61
CA ALA A 321 10.80 -6.83 3.37
C ALA A 321 9.81 -6.18 2.41
N HIS A 322 8.73 -5.60 2.93
CA HIS A 322 7.74 -4.87 2.13
C HIS A 322 8.33 -3.67 1.37
N GLN A 323 9.46 -3.12 1.83
CA GLN A 323 10.17 -2.05 1.12
C GLN A 323 10.55 -2.47 -0.33
N TRP A 324 10.66 -3.76 -0.62
CA TRP A 324 10.79 -4.32 -1.97
C TRP A 324 9.48 -4.93 -2.49
N TYR A 325 8.76 -5.67 -1.64
CA TYR A 325 7.54 -6.42 -1.96
C TYR A 325 6.30 -5.77 -1.32
N GLY A 326 5.75 -4.75 -1.98
CA GLY A 326 4.67 -3.89 -1.49
C GLY A 326 4.93 -2.43 -1.83
N ASP A 327 6.09 -1.91 -1.42
CA ASP A 327 6.41 -0.49 -1.60
C ASP A 327 7.05 -0.20 -2.97
N ASP A 328 8.13 -0.90 -3.33
CA ASP A 328 8.79 -0.71 -4.62
C ASP A 328 7.89 -1.25 -5.74
N VAL A 329 7.45 -2.49 -5.58
CA VAL A 329 6.45 -3.15 -6.44
C VAL A 329 5.14 -3.24 -5.66
N SER A 330 4.20 -2.34 -5.97
CA SER A 330 2.90 -2.31 -5.30
C SER A 330 1.86 -3.15 -6.03
N LEU A 331 0.74 -3.40 -5.37
CA LEU A 331 -0.34 -4.20 -5.92
C LEU A 331 -0.95 -3.53 -7.16
N LYS A 332 -1.31 -4.34 -8.17
CA LYS A 332 -2.14 -3.88 -9.28
C LYS A 332 -3.60 -3.72 -8.85
N GLY A 333 -4.07 -4.60 -7.98
CA GLY A 333 -5.31 -4.49 -7.23
C GLY A 333 -5.21 -5.31 -5.94
N TRP A 334 -6.10 -5.06 -4.99
CA TRP A 334 -6.04 -5.62 -3.64
C TRP A 334 -6.12 -7.14 -3.57
N LYS A 335 -6.77 -7.77 -4.54
CA LYS A 335 -6.74 -9.24 -4.70
C LYS A 335 -5.34 -9.85 -4.83
N ASP A 336 -4.34 -9.05 -5.22
CA ASP A 336 -2.96 -9.49 -5.42
C ASP A 336 -2.10 -9.45 -4.13
N ILE A 337 -2.71 -9.16 -2.97
CA ILE A 337 -2.07 -8.93 -1.66
C ILE A 337 -1.09 -10.02 -1.19
N TRP A 338 -1.24 -11.26 -1.67
CA TRP A 338 -0.24 -12.33 -1.44
C TRP A 338 1.18 -11.93 -1.85
N LEU A 339 1.35 -11.09 -2.87
CA LEU A 339 2.67 -10.59 -3.29
C LEU A 339 3.36 -9.76 -2.21
N ASN A 340 2.60 -9.06 -1.37
CA ASN A 340 3.13 -8.32 -0.24
C ASN A 340 3.36 -9.30 0.92
N GLU A 341 2.28 -9.88 1.43
CA GLU A 341 2.26 -10.56 2.73
C GLU A 341 2.94 -11.93 2.72
N GLY A 342 2.79 -12.67 1.63
CA GLY A 342 3.47 -13.96 1.46
C GLY A 342 4.99 -13.79 1.43
N PHE A 343 5.50 -12.78 0.71
CA PHE A 343 6.93 -12.53 0.58
C PHE A 343 7.55 -11.93 1.84
N ALA A 344 6.84 -11.03 2.52
CA ALA A 344 7.28 -10.50 3.81
C ALA A 344 7.34 -11.60 4.87
N THR A 345 6.34 -12.49 4.91
CA THR A 345 6.35 -13.67 5.78
C THR A 345 7.49 -14.63 5.43
N TYR A 346 7.74 -14.90 4.15
CA TYR A 346 8.87 -15.74 3.74
C TYR A 346 10.24 -15.12 4.09
N ALA A 347 10.35 -13.79 4.10
CA ALA A 347 11.56 -13.10 4.55
C ALA A 347 11.85 -13.38 6.04
N GLN A 348 10.82 -13.48 6.88
CA GLN A 348 10.98 -13.91 8.28
C GLN A 348 11.50 -15.34 8.39
N TRP A 349 11.12 -16.23 7.46
CA TRP A 349 11.61 -17.61 7.45
C TRP A 349 13.08 -17.67 7.04
N LEU A 350 13.49 -16.89 6.04
CA LEU A 350 14.90 -16.73 5.67
C LEU A 350 15.71 -16.16 6.85
N TRP A 351 15.14 -15.23 7.61
CA TRP A 351 15.78 -14.64 8.77
C TRP A 351 15.93 -15.63 9.93
N SER A 352 14.90 -16.43 10.19
CA SER A 352 14.96 -17.53 11.15
C SER A 352 16.10 -18.51 10.82
N GLU A 353 16.26 -18.83 9.54
CA GLU A 353 17.34 -19.70 9.07
C GLU A 353 18.71 -19.05 9.28
N HIS A 354 18.82 -17.75 8.99
CA HIS A 354 20.03 -16.95 9.24
C HIS A 354 20.44 -16.93 10.72
N GLU A 355 19.48 -16.80 11.62
CA GLU A 355 19.68 -16.74 13.08
C GLU A 355 19.77 -18.15 13.73
N GLY A 356 19.67 -19.23 12.95
CA GLY A 356 19.70 -20.60 13.47
C GLY A 356 18.50 -20.96 14.35
N GLN A 357 17.35 -20.31 14.13
CA GLN A 357 16.12 -20.49 14.90
C GLN A 357 15.10 -21.43 14.24
N GLY A 358 15.34 -21.80 13.00
CA GLY A 358 14.54 -22.74 12.23
C GLY A 358 14.80 -22.55 10.75
N THR A 359 14.88 -23.63 9.97
CA THR A 359 15.04 -23.49 8.52
C THR A 359 13.73 -23.07 7.87
N THR A 360 13.83 -22.47 6.69
CA THR A 360 12.67 -22.18 5.82
C THR A 360 11.81 -23.43 5.60
N ARG A 361 12.45 -24.58 5.39
CA ARG A 361 11.81 -25.90 5.28
C ARG A 361 11.03 -26.29 6.54
N GLN A 362 11.63 -26.14 7.73
CA GLN A 362 10.99 -26.49 9.00
C GLN A 362 9.76 -25.62 9.29
N LEU A 363 9.81 -24.34 8.94
CA LEU A 363 8.66 -23.42 9.07
C LEU A 363 7.54 -23.79 8.09
N ALA A 364 7.88 -24.10 6.84
CA ALA A 364 6.91 -24.57 5.85
C ALA A 364 6.25 -25.92 6.25
N ASP A 365 7.03 -26.82 6.84
CA ASP A 365 6.53 -28.08 7.42
C ASP A 365 5.60 -27.83 8.61
N GLN A 366 5.94 -26.85 9.47
CA GLN A 366 5.12 -26.45 10.60
C GLN A 366 3.75 -25.95 10.14
N VAL A 367 3.68 -25.00 9.19
CA VAL A 367 2.41 -24.51 8.60
C VAL A 367 1.60 -25.66 8.01
N TYR A 368 2.22 -26.47 7.15
CA TYR A 368 1.48 -27.51 6.45
C TYR A 368 0.97 -28.61 7.38
N SER A 369 1.67 -28.90 8.49
CA SER A 369 1.29 -29.94 9.44
C SER A 369 0.34 -29.46 10.55
N SER A 370 0.35 -28.16 10.90
CA SER A 370 -0.52 -27.58 11.94
C SER A 370 -2.00 -27.54 11.53
N HIS A 371 -2.29 -27.41 10.24
CA HIS A 371 -3.66 -27.33 9.73
C HIS A 371 -4.13 -28.66 9.13
N PRO A 372 -5.14 -29.35 9.70
CA PRO A 372 -5.75 -30.53 9.08
C PRO A 372 -6.45 -30.16 7.75
N ALA A 373 -6.82 -31.15 6.93
CA ALA A 373 -7.31 -30.90 5.56
C ALA A 373 -8.68 -30.19 5.49
N ASP A 374 -9.46 -30.26 6.56
CA ASP A 374 -10.77 -29.64 6.74
C ASP A 374 -10.70 -28.28 7.45
N ASP A 375 -9.50 -27.81 7.81
CA ASP A 375 -9.29 -26.50 8.42
C ASP A 375 -9.73 -25.36 7.47
N PRO A 376 -10.53 -24.38 7.94
CA PRO A 376 -10.91 -23.19 7.17
C PRO A 376 -9.73 -22.43 6.55
N PHE A 377 -8.55 -22.50 7.16
CA PHE A 377 -7.29 -21.96 6.61
C PHE A 377 -7.04 -22.37 5.15
N TRP A 378 -7.44 -23.58 4.76
CA TRP A 378 -7.25 -24.06 3.38
C TRP A 378 -8.33 -23.58 2.41
N LYS A 379 -9.40 -22.92 2.88
CA LYS A 379 -10.50 -22.41 2.06
C LYS A 379 -10.23 -21.04 1.47
N VAL A 380 -9.41 -20.23 2.13
CA VAL A 380 -8.94 -18.95 1.61
C VAL A 380 -7.88 -19.23 0.53
N ALA A 381 -8.05 -18.63 -0.64
CA ALA A 381 -7.18 -18.78 -1.80
C ALA A 381 -6.27 -17.54 -1.91
N PRO A 382 -4.98 -17.60 -1.53
CA PRO A 382 -4.14 -16.40 -1.44
C PRO A 382 -4.00 -15.60 -2.75
N GLY A 383 -4.17 -16.22 -3.91
CA GLY A 383 -4.10 -15.53 -5.20
C GLY A 383 -5.35 -14.71 -5.57
N ASP A 384 -6.46 -14.89 -4.84
CA ASP A 384 -7.69 -14.09 -4.90
C ASP A 384 -8.52 -14.40 -3.63
N PRO A 385 -8.12 -13.85 -2.46
CA PRO A 385 -8.69 -14.27 -1.17
C PRO A 385 -10.15 -13.84 -0.97
N GLY A 386 -10.58 -12.77 -1.63
CA GLY A 386 -11.82 -12.05 -1.40
C GLY A 386 -11.57 -10.78 -0.58
N PRO A 387 -12.46 -9.77 -0.69
CA PRO A 387 -12.29 -8.49 0.01
C PRO A 387 -12.30 -8.62 1.54
N ASP A 388 -13.04 -9.60 2.07
CA ASP A 388 -13.15 -9.83 3.51
C ASP A 388 -11.96 -10.62 4.09
N ASP A 389 -11.24 -11.37 3.24
CA ASP A 389 -10.19 -12.32 3.65
C ASP A 389 -8.79 -11.90 3.17
N GLN A 390 -8.63 -10.70 2.61
CA GLN A 390 -7.36 -10.26 2.01
C GLN A 390 -6.19 -10.16 3.01
N PHE A 391 -6.48 -10.06 4.30
CA PHE A 391 -5.49 -10.12 5.37
C PHE A 391 -5.68 -11.34 6.29
N ASP A 392 -6.34 -12.40 5.81
CA ASP A 392 -6.47 -13.67 6.53
C ASP A 392 -5.10 -14.36 6.68
N ASP A 393 -4.89 -15.10 7.77
CA ASP A 393 -3.65 -15.84 8.06
C ASP A 393 -3.19 -16.73 6.89
N ALA A 394 -4.10 -17.24 6.06
CA ALA A 394 -3.77 -18.01 4.86
C ALA A 394 -2.99 -17.20 3.81
N VAL A 395 -3.25 -15.91 3.67
CA VAL A 395 -2.50 -15.03 2.76
C VAL A 395 -1.02 -14.96 3.16
N TYR A 396 -0.75 -14.96 4.47
CA TYR A 396 0.60 -14.90 5.06
C TYR A 396 1.27 -16.28 5.05
N ASP A 397 0.74 -17.23 5.82
CA ASP A 397 1.42 -18.48 6.13
C ASP A 397 1.34 -19.49 4.98
N ARG A 398 0.15 -19.68 4.40
CA ARG A 398 0.00 -20.50 3.19
C ARG A 398 0.67 -19.79 2.00
N GLY A 399 0.64 -18.47 1.96
CA GLY A 399 1.38 -17.68 0.99
C GLY A 399 2.89 -17.91 1.03
N ALA A 400 3.50 -17.89 2.21
CA ALA A 400 4.92 -18.21 2.40
C ALA A 400 5.23 -19.69 2.11
N ALA A 401 4.31 -20.60 2.44
CA ALA A 401 4.44 -22.01 2.06
C ALA A 401 4.45 -22.21 0.53
N ALA A 402 3.63 -21.45 -0.21
CA ALA A 402 3.67 -21.43 -1.67
C ALA A 402 5.03 -20.98 -2.21
N ILE A 403 5.65 -19.97 -1.58
CA ILE A 403 7.00 -19.50 -1.93
C ILE A 403 8.07 -20.56 -1.63
N GLN A 404 7.94 -21.30 -0.51
CA GLN A 404 8.82 -22.45 -0.26
C GLN A 404 8.63 -23.54 -1.31
N ALA A 405 7.40 -23.86 -1.68
CA ALA A 405 7.13 -24.86 -2.72
C ALA A 405 7.71 -24.41 -4.08
N LEU A 406 7.67 -23.11 -4.38
CA LEU A 406 8.33 -22.52 -5.55
C LEU A 406 9.85 -22.77 -5.47
N ARG A 407 10.50 -22.46 -4.34
CA ARG A 407 11.93 -22.70 -4.11
C ARG A 407 12.29 -24.16 -4.35
N ASP A 408 11.53 -25.10 -3.79
CA ASP A 408 11.75 -26.54 -3.95
C ASP A 408 11.62 -26.98 -5.42
N THR A 409 10.67 -26.36 -6.14
CA THR A 409 10.37 -26.70 -7.54
C THR A 409 11.42 -26.16 -8.50
N VAL A 410 11.87 -24.91 -8.34
CA VAL A 410 12.83 -24.28 -9.26
C VAL A 410 14.29 -24.48 -8.86
N GLY A 411 14.55 -24.78 -7.59
CA GLY A 411 15.87 -24.88 -6.99
C GLY A 411 16.47 -23.51 -6.63
N ASP A 412 17.33 -23.50 -5.61
CA ASP A 412 17.89 -22.28 -4.99
C ASP A 412 18.44 -21.25 -5.99
N HIS A 413 19.21 -21.69 -6.98
CA HIS A 413 19.84 -20.76 -7.93
C HIS A 413 18.80 -19.97 -8.75
N ALA A 414 17.74 -20.63 -9.23
CA ALA A 414 16.67 -19.95 -9.94
C ALA A 414 15.81 -19.13 -8.97
N PHE A 415 15.52 -19.68 -7.80
CA PHE A 415 14.71 -19.03 -6.77
C PHE A 415 15.29 -17.69 -6.32
N PHE A 416 16.56 -17.64 -5.92
CA PHE A 416 17.19 -16.38 -5.50
C PHE A 416 17.41 -15.39 -6.66
N ARG A 417 17.47 -15.86 -7.91
CA ARG A 417 17.42 -14.98 -9.09
C ARG A 417 16.03 -14.37 -9.28
N ILE A 418 14.96 -15.14 -9.03
CA ILE A 418 13.58 -14.63 -9.06
C ILE A 418 13.42 -13.56 -7.99
N LEU A 419 13.75 -13.87 -6.73
CA LEU A 419 13.62 -12.94 -5.59
C LEU A 419 14.35 -11.61 -5.82
N LYS A 420 15.59 -11.68 -6.33
CA LYS A 420 16.40 -10.48 -6.56
C LYS A 420 15.96 -9.68 -7.79
N GLY A 421 15.50 -10.37 -8.82
CA GLY A 421 15.22 -9.74 -10.10
C GLY A 421 13.82 -9.15 -10.19
N TRP A 422 12.85 -9.64 -9.39
CA TRP A 422 11.47 -9.17 -9.42
C TRP A 422 11.34 -7.69 -9.06
N PRO A 423 11.85 -7.19 -7.90
CA PRO A 423 11.81 -5.76 -7.60
C PRO A 423 12.50 -4.92 -8.68
N LYS A 424 13.65 -5.39 -9.20
CA LYS A 424 14.36 -4.71 -10.29
C LYS A 424 13.54 -4.59 -11.58
N ALA A 425 12.74 -5.61 -11.92
CA ALA A 425 11.97 -5.65 -13.17
C ALA A 425 10.69 -4.80 -13.10
N HIS A 426 10.15 -4.61 -11.90
CA HIS A 426 8.87 -3.92 -11.66
C HIS A 426 9.01 -2.66 -10.80
N ALA A 427 10.24 -2.17 -10.61
CA ALA A 427 10.57 -1.08 -9.69
C ALA A 427 9.68 0.15 -9.88
N TYR A 428 9.22 0.69 -8.76
CA TYR A 428 8.31 1.84 -8.65
C TYR A 428 6.97 1.69 -9.36
N GLY A 429 6.61 0.48 -9.79
CA GLY A 429 5.38 0.20 -10.51
C GLY A 429 4.39 -0.64 -9.71
N ASN A 430 3.48 -1.26 -10.45
CA ASN A 430 2.44 -2.14 -9.93
C ASN A 430 2.46 -3.47 -10.68
N ALA A 431 2.19 -4.57 -9.98
CA ALA A 431 2.16 -5.90 -10.57
C ALA A 431 1.05 -6.77 -9.96
N SER A 432 0.55 -7.74 -10.72
CA SER A 432 -0.38 -8.75 -10.22
C SER A 432 0.29 -10.07 -9.92
N VAL A 433 -0.41 -10.97 -9.21
CA VAL A 433 0.04 -12.35 -8.98
C VAL A 433 0.41 -13.02 -10.31
N ALA A 434 -0.43 -12.87 -11.34
CA ALA A 434 -0.19 -13.43 -12.68
C ALA A 434 1.08 -12.89 -13.36
N ASP A 435 1.45 -11.62 -13.12
CA ASP A 435 2.72 -11.07 -13.62
C ASP A 435 3.92 -11.78 -12.94
N PHE A 436 3.82 -12.07 -11.64
CA PHE A 436 4.84 -12.79 -10.90
C PHE A 436 4.99 -14.24 -11.37
N GLU A 437 3.88 -14.95 -11.57
CA GLU A 437 3.89 -16.33 -12.07
C GLU A 437 4.63 -16.42 -13.40
N LYS A 438 4.27 -15.55 -14.35
CA LYS A 438 4.91 -15.47 -15.66
C LYS A 438 6.40 -15.14 -15.55
N TYR A 439 6.77 -14.22 -14.67
CA TYR A 439 8.17 -13.88 -14.43
C TYR A 439 8.94 -15.07 -13.83
N ALA A 440 8.37 -15.78 -12.87
CA ALA A 440 8.99 -16.95 -12.25
C ALA A 440 9.19 -18.09 -13.26
N GLU A 441 8.22 -18.35 -14.15
CA GLU A 441 8.35 -19.32 -15.24
C GLU A 441 9.46 -18.90 -16.22
N GLN A 442 9.51 -17.63 -16.59
CA GLN A 442 10.53 -17.10 -17.50
C GLN A 442 11.95 -17.24 -16.92
N ILE A 443 12.16 -16.94 -15.64
CA ILE A 443 13.50 -17.01 -15.02
C ILE A 443 13.92 -18.44 -14.72
N SER A 444 12.98 -19.30 -14.34
CA SER A 444 13.26 -20.71 -13.99
C SER A 444 13.33 -21.64 -15.21
N GLY A 445 12.64 -21.31 -16.30
CA GLY A 445 12.48 -22.18 -17.47
C GLY A 445 11.61 -23.42 -17.19
N LYS A 446 10.84 -23.43 -16.09
CA LYS A 446 9.97 -24.54 -15.70
C LYS A 446 8.50 -24.15 -15.84
N PRO A 447 7.61 -25.11 -16.16
CA PRO A 447 6.16 -24.89 -16.07
C PRO A 447 5.75 -24.83 -14.58
N LEU A 448 5.14 -23.72 -14.16
CA LEU A 448 4.77 -23.47 -12.76
C LEU A 448 3.26 -23.29 -12.56
N ALA A 449 2.47 -23.18 -13.63
CA ALA A 449 1.01 -23.04 -13.52
C ALA A 449 0.34 -24.04 -12.55
N GLY A 450 0.71 -25.32 -12.60
CA GLY A 450 0.14 -26.32 -11.69
C GLY A 450 0.57 -26.18 -10.22
N LEU A 451 1.73 -25.56 -9.95
CA LEU A 451 2.17 -25.23 -8.60
C LEU A 451 1.35 -24.07 -8.06
N PHE A 452 1.24 -22.98 -8.83
CA PHE A 452 0.50 -21.80 -8.41
C PHE A 452 -0.99 -22.08 -8.27
N ASP A 453 -1.59 -22.86 -9.17
CA ASP A 453 -2.98 -23.34 -9.03
C ASP A 453 -3.20 -24.05 -7.68
N ALA A 454 -2.39 -25.06 -7.38
CA ALA A 454 -2.55 -25.83 -6.15
C ALA A 454 -2.38 -24.98 -4.88
N TRP A 455 -1.44 -24.04 -4.88
CA TRP A 455 -1.09 -23.28 -3.68
C TRP A 455 -1.86 -21.96 -3.52
N LEU A 456 -2.19 -21.27 -4.60
CA LEU A 456 -2.77 -19.92 -4.55
C LEU A 456 -4.27 -19.89 -4.90
N TYR A 457 -4.78 -20.84 -5.70
CA TYR A 457 -6.13 -20.73 -6.26
C TYR A 457 -7.09 -21.83 -5.83
N GLN A 458 -6.61 -23.03 -5.52
CA GLN A 458 -7.48 -24.12 -5.07
C GLN A 458 -7.88 -23.98 -3.59
N PRO A 459 -9.18 -23.93 -3.22
CA PRO A 459 -9.65 -23.76 -1.84
C PRO A 459 -9.64 -25.09 -1.06
N VAL A 460 -8.52 -25.81 -1.15
CA VAL A 460 -8.26 -27.07 -0.46
C VAL A 460 -6.78 -27.16 -0.10
N LYS A 461 -6.47 -28.01 0.88
CA LYS A 461 -5.09 -28.31 1.24
C LYS A 461 -4.35 -28.89 0.03
N PRO A 462 -3.18 -28.35 -0.36
CA PRO A 462 -2.40 -28.87 -1.48
C PRO A 462 -2.09 -30.36 -1.29
N ALA A 463 -2.29 -31.17 -2.33
CA ALA A 463 -1.99 -32.60 -2.25
C ALA A 463 -0.48 -32.84 -2.06
N ALA A 464 -0.10 -34.01 -1.53
CA ALA A 464 1.30 -34.38 -1.29
C ALA A 464 2.20 -34.28 -2.54
N SER A 465 1.64 -34.39 -3.75
CA SER A 465 2.35 -34.18 -5.01
C SER A 465 2.75 -32.72 -5.26
N ALA A 466 1.92 -31.77 -4.85
CA ALA A 466 2.19 -30.33 -4.92
C ALA A 466 3.00 -29.83 -3.70
N ALA A 467 2.92 -30.56 -2.58
CA ALA A 467 3.72 -30.35 -1.38
C ALA A 467 4.92 -31.31 -1.30
N ARG A 468 5.54 -31.67 -2.44
CA ARG A 468 6.72 -32.54 -2.45
C ARG A 468 7.85 -31.87 -1.68
N GLY A 469 8.37 -32.56 -0.67
CA GLY A 469 9.36 -32.03 0.26
C GLY A 469 8.76 -31.67 1.62
N PHE A 470 7.44 -31.47 1.71
CA PHE A 470 6.75 -31.19 2.97
C PHE A 470 6.54 -32.43 3.82
N ALA A 471 6.69 -32.26 5.13
CA ALA A 471 6.36 -33.26 6.13
C ALA A 471 4.87 -33.59 6.05
N ALA A 472 4.54 -34.88 6.09
CA ALA A 472 3.16 -35.33 6.01
C ALA A 472 2.35 -34.82 7.23
N ALA A 473 1.05 -34.58 7.02
CA ALA A 473 0.14 -34.19 8.09
C ALA A 473 0.17 -35.22 9.24
N GLY A 474 0.25 -34.74 10.48
CA GLY A 474 0.36 -35.58 11.67
C GLY A 474 1.77 -36.11 11.99
N THR A 475 2.79 -35.75 11.21
CA THR A 475 4.19 -36.02 11.57
C THR A 475 4.55 -35.19 12.80
N PRO A 476 5.03 -35.79 13.91
CA PRO A 476 5.49 -35.01 15.06
C PRO A 476 6.72 -34.19 14.66
N LEU A 477 6.55 -32.87 14.57
CA LEU A 477 7.64 -31.94 14.29
C LEU A 477 7.99 -31.19 15.58
N ALA A 478 9.28 -30.99 15.80
CA ALA A 478 9.73 -30.02 16.79
C ALA A 478 9.43 -28.62 16.22
N GLN A 479 8.58 -27.86 16.92
CA GLN A 479 8.24 -26.50 16.51
C GLN A 479 9.52 -25.65 16.40
N PRO A 480 9.73 -24.93 15.27
CA PRO A 480 10.85 -24.01 15.11
C PRO A 480 10.90 -22.97 16.23
N LYS A 481 12.09 -22.58 16.70
CA LYS A 481 12.24 -21.61 17.80
C LYS A 481 11.64 -20.25 17.46
N SER A 482 11.66 -19.87 16.18
CA SER A 482 11.10 -18.59 15.72
C SER A 482 9.59 -18.62 15.52
N TRP A 483 8.92 -19.79 15.55
CA TRP A 483 7.53 -19.93 15.11
C TRP A 483 6.58 -18.91 15.75
N LYS A 484 6.63 -18.80 17.09
CA LYS A 484 5.78 -17.85 17.83
C LYS A 484 6.07 -16.37 17.51
N ALA A 485 7.30 -16.05 17.12
CA ALA A 485 7.68 -14.69 16.74
C ALA A 485 7.22 -14.34 15.32
N VAL A 486 7.20 -15.33 14.42
CA VAL A 486 6.63 -15.21 13.07
C VAL A 486 5.11 -15.00 13.18
N GLU A 487 4.38 -15.88 13.85
CA GLU A 487 2.92 -15.75 14.03
C GLU A 487 2.52 -14.43 14.71
N ALA A 488 3.31 -13.95 15.67
CA ALA A 488 3.00 -12.71 16.38
C ALA A 488 3.13 -11.46 15.50
N ALA A 489 3.86 -11.53 14.38
CA ALA A 489 4.11 -10.40 13.50
C ALA A 489 2.96 -10.14 12.52
N HIS A 490 2.17 -11.16 12.15
CA HIS A 490 1.12 -11.05 11.13
C HIS A 490 -0.09 -10.22 11.59
N GLY A 491 -0.15 -9.88 12.87
CA GLY A 491 -1.29 -9.19 13.47
C GLY A 491 -2.41 -10.20 13.70
N GLY A 492 -2.94 -10.26 14.93
CA GLY A 492 -4.10 -11.12 15.19
C GLY A 492 -5.34 -10.64 14.43
N PRO A 493 -6.47 -11.39 14.49
CA PRO A 493 -7.67 -11.25 13.65
C PRO A 493 -8.45 -9.91 13.73
N ASN A 494 -7.87 -8.87 14.33
CA ASN A 494 -8.40 -7.52 14.36
C ASN A 494 -7.35 -6.56 13.76
N ARG A 495 -7.03 -6.72 12.46
CA ARG A 495 -6.59 -5.59 11.64
C ARG A 495 -7.84 -4.79 11.28
#